data_AF-A0A4R9C2I2-F1
#
_entry.id   AF-A0A4R9C2I2-F1
#
_cell.length_a   1.000
_cell.length_b   1.000
_cell.length_c   1.000
_cell.angle_alpha   90.00
_cell.angle_beta   90.00
_cell.angle_gamma   90.00
#
_symmetry.space_group_name_H-M   'P 1'
#
loop_
_entity.id
_entity.type
_entity.pdbx_description
1 polymer ?
#
loop_
_entity_poly.entity_id
_entity_poly.type
_entity_poly.pdbx_seq_one_letter_code
_entity_poly.pdbx_strand_id
1 'polypeptide(L)'
;MFSSTLFTPNNKKNYEIIQVGKLECNVIIGYYKDSAIIMKGKIDYSDSNSHLKIKRRYYKLESIEEKDLVYRGFDLVTCED
;
A
#
# COMPACT_ATOMS: atom_id res chain seq x y z
N MET A 1 -21.69 -12.83 -25.67
CA MET A 1 -21.57 -12.91 -24.20
C MET A 1 -20.10 -13.02 -23.86
N PHE A 2 -19.47 -11.93 -23.41
CA PHE A 2 -18.12 -12.00 -22.83
C PHE A 2 -18.30 -12.29 -21.36
N SER A 3 -18.01 -13.52 -20.93
CA SER A 3 -17.91 -13.84 -19.51
C SER A 3 -16.64 -13.17 -18.99
N SER A 4 -16.75 -11.95 -18.44
CA SER A 4 -15.70 -11.42 -17.60
C SER A 4 -15.61 -12.35 -16.40
N THR A 5 -14.52 -13.11 -16.30
CA THR A 5 -14.10 -13.67 -15.02
C THR A 5 -13.98 -12.49 -14.09
N LEU A 6 -14.95 -12.34 -13.19
CA LEU A 6 -14.93 -11.38 -12.09
C LEU A 6 -13.59 -11.56 -11.36
N PHE A 7 -12.64 -10.66 -11.62
CA PHE A 7 -11.39 -10.60 -10.89
C PHE A 7 -11.75 -10.28 -9.45
N THR A 8 -11.94 -11.33 -8.66
CA THR A 8 -12.18 -11.24 -7.23
C THR A 8 -10.80 -11.31 -6.61
N PRO A 9 -10.23 -10.20 -6.13
CA PRO A 9 -8.88 -10.26 -5.65
C PRO A 9 -8.85 -11.05 -4.35
N ASN A 10 -8.12 -12.18 -4.34
CA ASN A 10 -8.04 -13.06 -3.19
C ASN A 10 -7.50 -12.37 -1.92
N ASN A 11 -6.91 -11.18 -2.04
CA ASN A 11 -6.25 -10.45 -0.96
C ASN A 11 -6.63 -8.96 -0.95
N LYS A 12 -7.92 -8.61 -0.98
CA LYS A 12 -8.34 -7.25 -0.61
C LYS A 12 -7.97 -7.03 0.86
N LYS A 13 -6.85 -6.34 1.07
CA LYS A 13 -6.34 -5.99 2.39
C LYS A 13 -6.26 -4.48 2.50
N ASN A 14 -6.73 -3.96 3.63
CA ASN A 14 -6.53 -2.56 3.98
C ASN A 14 -5.10 -2.39 4.48
N TYR A 15 -4.43 -1.36 3.96
CA TYR A 15 -3.09 -0.98 4.39
C TYR A 15 -3.15 0.41 4.99
N GLU A 16 -2.36 0.59 6.04
CA GLU A 16 -2.03 1.90 6.58
C GLU A 16 -0.90 2.49 5.74
N ILE A 17 -1.12 3.69 5.22
CA ILE A 17 -0.16 4.39 4.38
C ILE A 17 0.02 5.83 4.82
N ILE A 18 1.21 6.36 4.58
CA ILE A 18 1.51 7.79 4.64
C ILE A 18 1.66 8.26 3.19
N GLN A 19 0.80 9.17 2.74
CA GLN A 19 0.86 9.71 1.38
C GLN A 19 2.03 10.69 1.28
N VAL A 20 2.98 10.45 0.36
CA VAL A 20 4.16 11.32 0.18
C VAL A 20 4.04 12.15 -1.10
N GLY A 21 3.28 11.66 -2.08
CA GLY A 21 2.97 12.38 -3.31
C GLY A 21 1.70 11.84 -3.95
N LYS A 22 1.38 12.23 -5.20
CA LYS A 22 0.14 11.77 -5.86
C LYS A 22 0.06 10.24 -6.01
N LEU A 23 1.19 9.60 -6.31
CA LEU A 23 1.29 8.15 -6.53
C LEU A 23 2.27 7.48 -5.56
N GLU A 24 3.04 8.25 -4.78
CA GLU A 24 4.04 7.72 -3.86
C GLU A 24 3.50 7.68 -2.44
N CYS A 25 3.77 6.59 -1.74
CA CYS A 25 3.36 6.39 -0.36
C CYS A 25 4.41 5.59 0.41
N ASN A 26 4.36 5.69 1.74
CA ASN A 26 5.03 4.77 2.64
C ASN A 26 3.99 3.85 3.25
N VAL A 27 4.14 2.55 3.04
CA VAL A 27 3.26 1.52 3.55
C VAL A 27 3.75 1.09 4.92
N ILE A 28 2.87 1.11 5.92
CA ILE A 28 3.17 0.60 7.26
C ILE A 28 2.97 -0.91 7.25
N ILE A 29 4.04 -1.65 7.58
CA ILE A 29 4.01 -3.11 7.64
C ILE A 29 4.03 -3.65 9.08
N GLY A 30 4.24 -2.77 10.05
CA GLY A 30 4.21 -3.11 11.47
C GLY A 30 4.59 -1.93 12.35
N TYR A 31 4.37 -2.10 13.65
CA TYR A 31 4.67 -1.12 14.67
C TYR A 31 5.71 -1.65 15.64
N TYR A 32 6.59 -0.78 16.09
CA TYR A 32 7.57 -1.06 17.14
C TYR A 32 7.71 0.16 18.05
N LYS A 33 7.18 0.04 19.27
CA LYS A 33 7.04 1.16 20.22
C LYS A 33 6.31 2.32 19.54
N ASP A 34 6.87 3.53 19.62
CA ASP A 34 6.31 4.77 19.08
C ASP A 34 6.70 5.00 17.60
N SER A 35 7.14 3.95 16.90
CA SER A 35 7.58 4.01 15.51
C SER A 35 6.89 2.97 14.65
N ALA A 36 6.79 3.27 13.35
CA ALA A 36 6.34 2.33 12.35
C ALA A 36 7.52 1.79 11.53
N ILE A 37 7.42 0.51 11.16
CA ILE A 37 8.24 -0.08 10.12
C ILE A 37 7.55 0.24 8.79
N ILE A 38 8.18 1.14 8.03
CA ILE A 38 7.65 1.62 6.76
C ILE A 38 8.42 1.03 5.58
N MET A 39 7.70 0.75 4.50
CA MET A 39 8.24 0.36 3.20
C MET A 39 7.77 1.33 2.13
N LYS A 40 8.62 1.65 1.16
CA LYS A 40 8.19 2.49 0.03
C LYS A 40 7.18 1.77 -0.84
N GLY A 41 6.12 2.47 -1.22
CA GLY A 41 5.08 1.98 -2.10
C GLY A 41 4.71 2.99 -3.18
N LYS A 42 4.16 2.47 -4.29
CA LYS A 42 3.55 3.25 -5.34
C LYS A 42 2.12 2.78 -5.56
N ILE A 43 1.20 3.73 -5.58
CA ILE A 43 -0.20 3.51 -5.91
C ILE A 43 -0.36 3.71 -7.41
N ASP A 44 -0.95 2.71 -8.06
CA ASP A 44 -1.32 2.76 -9.46
C ASP A 44 -2.84 2.69 -9.57
N TYR A 45 -3.41 3.68 -10.25
CA TYR A 45 -4.84 3.77 -10.51
C TYR A 45 -5.06 3.39 -11.97
N SER A 46 -5.18 2.09 -12.23
CA SER A 46 -5.70 1.63 -13.52
C SER A 46 -7.22 1.79 -13.53
N ASP A 47 -7.83 2.00 -14.71
CA ASP A 47 -9.20 2.49 -14.99
C ASP A 47 -10.37 1.85 -14.22
N SER A 48 -10.15 0.87 -13.34
CA SER A 48 -11.16 0.34 -12.42
C SER A 48 -10.61 -0.30 -11.13
N ASN A 49 -9.28 -0.44 -10.99
CA ASN A 49 -8.67 -1.18 -9.88
C ASN A 49 -7.52 -0.38 -9.24
N SER A 50 -7.54 -0.37 -7.91
CA SER A 50 -6.50 0.23 -7.08
C SER A 50 -5.37 -0.78 -6.83
N HIS A 51 -4.18 -0.50 -7.36
CA HIS A 51 -3.03 -1.39 -7.22
C HIS A 51 -1.96 -0.74 -6.34
N LEU A 52 -1.42 -1.50 -5.37
CA LEU A 52 -0.29 -1.09 -4.55
C LEU A 52 0.94 -1.92 -4.92
N LYS A 53 2.01 -1.24 -5.32
CA LYS A 53 3.32 -1.84 -5.57
C LYS A 53 4.24 -1.49 -4.41
N ILE A 54 4.69 -2.49 -3.65
CA ILE A 54 5.61 -2.32 -2.52
C ILE A 54 7.02 -2.67 -2.96
N LYS A 55 7.99 -1.80 -2.69
CA LYS A 55 9.40 -2.07 -3.00
C LYS A 55 10.05 -2.87 -1.86
N ARG A 56 10.53 -4.09 -2.15
CA ARG A 56 11.19 -4.96 -1.17
C ARG A 56 12.51 -4.39 -0.66
N ARG A 57 12.97 -4.93 0.47
CA ARG A 57 14.29 -4.68 1.12
C ARG A 57 14.55 -3.28 1.70
N TYR A 58 13.79 -2.26 1.30
CA TYR A 58 13.94 -0.90 1.84
C TYR A 58 12.94 -0.65 2.98
N TYR A 59 13.14 -1.31 4.13
CA TYR A 59 12.40 -0.96 5.34
C TYR A 59 13.13 0.15 6.10
N LYS A 60 12.36 1.07 6.68
CA LYS A 60 12.85 2.11 7.58
C LYS A 60 12.01 2.09 8.84
N LEU A 61 12.64 2.25 9.99
CA LEU A 61 11.92 2.56 11.22
C LEU A 61 11.78 4.08 11.30
N GLU A 62 10.56 4.58 11.46
CA GLU A 62 10.33 6.02 11.54
C GLU A 62 9.21 6.34 12.52
N SER A 63 9.34 7.44 13.26
CA SER A 63 8.22 7.98 14.03
C SER A 63 7.06 8.31 13.10
N ILE A 64 5.85 8.01 13.57
CA ILE A 64 4.59 8.38 12.90
C ILE A 64 3.85 9.50 13.65
N GLU A 65 4.47 10.04 14.69
CA GLU A 65 3.97 11.21 15.39
C GLU A 65 3.82 12.36 14.38
N GLU A 66 2.69 13.06 14.42
CA GLU A 66 2.34 14.16 13.52
C GLU A 66 2.22 13.79 12.03
N LYS A 67 2.13 12.50 11.68
CA LYS A 67 1.89 12.08 10.29
C LYS A 67 0.43 11.76 10.02
N ASP A 68 -0.04 12.19 8.85
CA ASP A 68 -1.37 11.84 8.35
C ASP A 68 -1.40 10.39 7.87
N LEU A 69 -1.93 9.51 8.72
CA LEU A 69 -2.15 8.11 8.40
C LEU A 69 -3.46 7.94 7.62
N VAL A 70 -3.39 7.27 6.48
CA VAL A 70 -4.54 6.95 5.64
C VAL A 70 -4.72 5.44 5.59
N TYR A 71 -5.94 4.98 5.87
CA TYR A 71 -6.32 3.58 5.67
C TYR A 71 -6.90 3.41 4.28
N ARG A 72 -6.32 2.52 3.48
CA ARG A 72 -6.78 2.27 2.11
C ARG A 72 -6.78 0.80 1.75
N GLY A 73 -7.90 0.35 1.19
CA GLY A 73 -8.02 -0.95 0.55
C GLY A 73 -7.46 -0.93 -0.86
N PHE A 74 -6.76 -1.99 -1.24
CA PHE A 74 -6.26 -2.18 -2.60
C PHE A 74 -6.84 -3.46 -3.19
N ASP A 75 -7.17 -3.41 -4.48
CA ASP A 75 -7.62 -4.58 -5.24
C ASP A 75 -6.45 -5.52 -5.50
N LEU A 76 -5.26 -5.00 -5.81
CA LEU A 76 -4.07 -5.83 -6.02
C LEU A 76 -2.88 -5.26 -5.25
N VAL A 77 -2.14 -6.14 -4.56
CA VAL A 77 -0.86 -5.78 -3.95
C VAL A 77 0.23 -6.67 -4.48
N THR A 78 1.27 -6.05 -5.04
CA THR A 78 2.46 -6.74 -5.53
C THR A 78 3.70 -6.24 -4.80
N CYS A 79 4.70 -7.11 -4.71
CA CYS A 79 6.02 -6.77 -4.21
C CYS A 79 7.00 -6.81 -5.39
N GLU A 80 7.69 -5.70 -5.63
CA GLU A 80 8.78 -5.60 -6.62
C GLU A 80 10.12 -5.67 -5.88
N ASP A 81 11.12 -6.30 -6.50
CA ASP A 81 12.48 -6.42 -5.95
C ASP A 81 13.30 -5.11 -6.08
#